data_AF-W0P9G1-F1
#
_entry.id   AF-W0P9G1-F1
#
_cell.length_a   1.000
_cell.length_b   1.000
_cell.length_c   1.000
_cell.angle_alpha   90.00
_cell.angle_beta   90.00
_cell.angle_gamma   90.00
#
_symmetry.space_group_name_H-M   'P 1'
#
loop_
_entity.id
_entity.type
_entity.pdbx_description
1 polymer ?
#
loop_
_entity_poly.entity_id
_entity_poly.type
_entity_poly.pdbx_seq_one_letter_code
_entity_poly.pdbx_strand_id
1 'polypeptide(L)'
;MAIVDLNIEDNTRSMEIDQADYGGDILRINIDTFGSLGSIADNIPHRDLTVSPGHHLFFDGNLVPAMALVNNISIVQLVDMVSFEYFHIELEQFDILLAEGVPAESYVDTGNRKMFQNAHEVEMNPDFGPAKGRPDIPGMTVVRKGPVLEAIRARLLERANWMQMPETVKRVG
;
A
#
# COMPACT_ATOMS: atom_id res chain seq x y z
N MET A 1 -2.25 13.23 6.44
CA MET A 1 -0.86 12.85 6.71
C MET A 1 -0.69 11.41 6.24
N ALA A 2 -0.24 11.18 5.00
CA ALA A 2 0.12 9.82 4.60
C ALA A 2 1.55 9.61 5.10
N ILE A 3 1.68 8.98 6.25
CA ILE A 3 2.98 8.50 6.72
C ILE A 3 3.02 7.04 6.33
N VAL A 4 3.91 6.71 5.40
CA VAL A 4 4.41 5.36 5.28
C VAL A 4 5.63 5.33 6.21
N ASP A 5 5.46 4.93 7.48
CA ASP A 5 6.65 4.64 8.31
C ASP A 5 7.25 3.39 7.70
N LEU A 6 8.40 3.56 7.09
CA LEU A 6 9.18 2.47 6.57
C LEU A 6 10.41 2.32 7.46
N ASN A 7 10.63 1.11 7.95
CA ASN A 7 11.97 0.68 8.35
C ASN A 7 12.81 0.59 7.06
N ILE A 8 13.34 1.73 6.59
CA ILE A 8 14.24 1.76 5.45
C ILE A 8 15.65 1.55 5.97
N GLU A 9 16.17 0.34 5.80
CA GLU A 9 17.60 0.09 5.93
C GLU A 9 18.31 0.70 4.70
N ASP A 10 18.90 1.90 4.88
CA ASP A 10 19.98 2.56 4.09
C ASP A 10 20.05 2.43 2.54
N ASN A 11 18.98 2.01 1.85
CA ASN A 11 18.97 1.73 0.40
C ASN A 11 17.96 2.59 -0.39
N THR A 12 17.47 3.68 0.20
CA THR A 12 16.58 4.62 -0.49
C THR A 12 17.33 5.36 -1.57
N ARG A 13 16.81 5.26 -2.79
CA ARG A 13 17.32 6.00 -3.95
C ARG A 13 16.68 7.38 -4.04
N SER A 14 15.35 7.44 -3.95
CA SER A 14 14.58 8.70 -3.87
C SER A 14 13.28 8.53 -3.11
N MET A 15 12.74 9.68 -2.70
CA MET A 15 11.36 9.84 -2.27
C MET A 15 10.67 10.79 -3.25
N GLU A 16 9.73 10.28 -4.02
CA GLU A 16 8.88 11.03 -4.96
C GLU A 16 7.67 11.56 -4.19
N ILE A 17 7.35 12.84 -4.36
CA ILE A 17 6.30 13.55 -3.62
C ILE A 17 5.22 14.00 -4.59
N ASP A 18 3.98 13.63 -4.28
CA ASP A 18 2.80 14.16 -4.95
C ASP A 18 1.87 14.80 -3.91
N GLN A 19 1.90 16.13 -3.82
CA GLN A 19 0.90 16.86 -3.05
C GLN A 19 -0.34 17.06 -3.93
N ALA A 20 -1.41 16.42 -3.48
CA ALA A 20 -2.64 16.36 -4.22
C ALA A 20 -3.66 17.34 -3.59
N ASP A 21 -3.69 18.58 -4.09
CA ASP A 21 -4.69 19.61 -3.73
C ASP A 21 -5.92 19.49 -4.64
N TYR A 22 -6.51 18.29 -4.68
CA TYR A 22 -7.62 17.97 -5.58
C TYR A 22 -8.94 18.09 -4.84
N GLY A 23 -9.70 19.14 -5.15
CA GLY A 23 -11.11 19.24 -4.81
C GLY A 23 -11.88 18.11 -5.49
N GLY A 24 -12.13 17.04 -4.74
CA GLY A 24 -12.95 15.89 -5.14
C GLY A 24 -12.21 14.84 -5.96
N ASP A 25 -12.46 13.57 -5.63
CA ASP A 25 -12.24 12.38 -6.47
C ASP A 25 -10.85 11.70 -6.53
N ILE A 26 -9.88 12.05 -5.67
CA ILE A 26 -8.78 11.10 -5.41
C ILE A 26 -9.20 10.13 -4.31
N LEU A 27 -9.56 8.93 -4.75
CA LEU A 27 -9.92 7.80 -3.91
C LEU A 27 -8.67 7.32 -3.14
N ARG A 28 -8.77 7.06 -1.84
CA ARG A 28 -7.67 6.52 -1.01
C ARG A 28 -8.16 5.26 -0.31
N ILE A 29 -7.26 4.36 0.04
CA ILE A 29 -7.62 3.16 0.80
C ILE A 29 -7.02 3.28 2.20
N ASN A 30 -7.87 3.33 3.22
CA ASN A 30 -7.45 3.10 4.59
C ASN A 30 -7.46 1.59 4.86
N ILE A 31 -6.34 1.08 5.32
CA ILE A 31 -6.13 -0.28 5.78
C ILE A 31 -6.11 -0.19 7.30
N ASP A 32 -7.11 -0.82 7.89
CA ASP A 32 -7.43 -0.82 9.32
C ASP A 32 -8.28 0.37 9.79
N THR A 33 -9.52 0.07 10.13
CA THR A 33 -10.48 0.99 10.76
C THR A 33 -10.72 0.64 12.23
N PHE A 34 -10.08 -0.42 12.74
CA PHE A 34 -10.26 -0.93 14.09
C PHE A 34 -9.10 -0.56 15.04
N GLY A 35 -8.11 0.21 14.57
CA GLY A 35 -6.92 0.59 15.35
C GLY A 35 -5.89 -0.54 15.44
N SER A 36 -5.09 -0.60 16.51
CA SER A 36 -3.91 -1.50 16.62
C SER A 36 -4.20 -3.01 16.71
N LEU A 37 -5.41 -3.47 16.40
CA LEU A 37 -5.73 -4.91 16.34
C LEU A 37 -5.21 -5.55 15.05
N GLY A 38 -5.03 -4.76 13.99
CA GLY A 38 -4.43 -5.19 12.74
C GLY A 38 -5.44 -5.85 11.80
N SER A 39 -5.82 -5.16 10.73
CA SER A 39 -6.78 -5.64 9.73
C SER A 39 -6.26 -6.72 8.78
N ILE A 40 -4.94 -6.87 8.65
CA ILE A 40 -4.28 -7.84 7.77
C ILE A 40 -3.84 -9.08 8.55
N ALA A 41 -3.20 -8.87 9.70
CA ALA A 41 -2.78 -9.90 10.63
C ALA A 41 -2.73 -9.30 12.04
N ASP A 42 -2.42 -10.11 13.06
CA ASP A 42 -2.39 -9.61 14.44
C ASP A 42 -1.40 -8.45 14.58
N ASN A 43 -1.92 -7.30 15.03
CA ASN A 43 -1.17 -6.04 15.15
C ASN A 43 -0.53 -5.55 13.82
N ILE A 44 -1.11 -5.94 12.66
CA ILE A 44 -0.71 -5.48 11.32
C ILE A 44 -1.94 -4.98 10.54
N PRO A 45 -1.98 -3.70 10.13
CA PRO A 45 -0.94 -2.70 10.36
C PRO A 45 -0.82 -2.30 11.84
N HIS A 46 0.34 -1.73 12.21
CA HIS A 46 0.61 -1.23 13.57
C HIS A 46 -0.26 -0.03 13.96
N ARG A 47 -0.73 0.73 12.96
CA ARG A 47 -1.71 1.82 13.05
C ARG A 47 -2.41 1.95 11.69
N ASP A 48 -3.49 2.74 11.62
CA ASP A 48 -4.18 3.02 10.36
C ASP A 48 -3.20 3.39 9.24
N LEU A 49 -3.23 2.62 8.15
CA LEU A 49 -2.34 2.79 7.00
C LEU A 49 -3.15 3.29 5.80
N THR A 50 -2.85 4.50 5.33
CA THR A 50 -3.52 5.07 4.14
C THR A 50 -2.61 4.99 2.91
N VAL A 51 -3.09 4.36 1.84
CA VAL A 51 -2.37 4.19 0.58
C VAL A 51 -3.21 4.62 -0.63
N SER A 52 -2.55 4.82 -1.78
CA SER A 52 -3.25 5.07 -3.03
C SER A 52 -3.94 3.78 -3.55
N PRO A 53 -5.04 3.89 -4.32
CA PRO A 53 -5.79 2.74 -4.86
C PRO A 53 -4.95 1.73 -5.63
N GLY A 54 -3.94 2.24 -6.35
CA GLY A 54 -3.07 1.44 -7.20
C GLY A 54 -1.83 0.87 -6.52
N HIS A 55 -1.55 1.27 -5.26
CA HIS A 55 -0.39 0.79 -4.52
C HIS A 55 -0.55 -0.71 -4.23
N HIS A 56 0.47 -1.53 -4.53
CA HIS A 56 0.38 -2.97 -4.31
C HIS A 56 0.88 -3.34 -2.91
N LEU A 57 0.05 -4.12 -2.19
CA LEU A 57 0.44 -4.82 -0.97
C LEU A 57 0.87 -6.25 -1.33
N PHE A 58 1.81 -6.80 -0.58
CA PHE A 58 2.40 -8.10 -0.83
C PHE A 58 1.81 -9.19 0.09
N PHE A 59 1.26 -10.24 -0.53
CA PHE A 59 0.68 -11.40 0.15
C PHE A 59 1.22 -12.69 -0.45
N ASP A 60 2.07 -13.41 0.29
CA ASP A 60 2.46 -14.79 -0.05
C ASP A 60 2.97 -14.94 -1.50
N GLY A 61 3.82 -14.01 -1.96
CA GLY A 61 4.32 -13.97 -3.35
C GLY A 61 3.47 -13.18 -4.33
N ASN A 62 2.40 -12.51 -3.88
CA ASN A 62 1.44 -11.82 -4.75
C ASN A 62 1.36 -10.34 -4.43
N LEU A 63 1.62 -9.50 -5.42
CA LEU A 63 1.37 -8.06 -5.36
C LEU A 63 -0.08 -7.79 -5.77
N VAL A 64 -0.87 -7.24 -4.85
CA VAL A 64 -2.30 -6.96 -5.04
C VAL A 64 -2.57 -5.47 -4.84
N PRO A 65 -3.20 -4.76 -5.80
CA PRO A 65 -3.52 -3.35 -5.63
C PRO A 65 -4.52 -3.14 -4.48
N ALA A 66 -4.30 -2.12 -3.65
CA ALA A 66 -5.10 -1.84 -2.46
C ALA A 66 -6.61 -1.73 -2.74
N MET A 67 -7.00 -1.14 -3.87
CA MET A 67 -8.40 -1.03 -4.29
C MET A 67 -9.10 -2.39 -4.46
N ALA A 68 -8.36 -3.43 -4.84
CA ALA A 68 -8.93 -4.77 -4.99
C ALA A 68 -9.21 -5.47 -3.64
N LEU A 69 -8.65 -4.95 -2.55
CA LEU A 69 -8.76 -5.50 -1.19
C LEU A 69 -9.90 -4.87 -0.38
N VAL A 70 -10.54 -3.82 -0.91
CA VAL A 70 -11.65 -3.13 -0.23
C VAL A 70 -12.75 -4.13 0.13
N ASN A 71 -13.06 -4.17 1.42
CA ASN A 71 -14.09 -5.03 2.00
C ASN A 71 -15.20 -4.23 2.70
N ASN A 72 -15.09 -2.89 2.74
CA ASN A 72 -16.04 -1.96 3.36
C ASN A 72 -16.23 -2.17 4.87
N ILE A 73 -15.31 -2.89 5.52
CA ILE A 73 -15.33 -3.15 6.97
C ILE A 73 -14.03 -2.64 7.57
N SER A 74 -12.93 -3.35 7.30
CA SER A 74 -11.58 -3.04 7.81
C SER A 74 -10.68 -2.37 6.78
N ILE A 75 -11.00 -2.52 5.50
CA ILE A 75 -10.28 -1.88 4.39
C ILE A 75 -11.30 -1.08 3.59
N VAL A 76 -11.20 0.24 3.66
CA VAL A 76 -12.25 1.17 3.21
C VAL A 76 -11.68 2.23 2.29
N GLN A 77 -12.54 2.70 1.40
CA GLN A 77 -12.22 3.81 0.52
C GLN A 77 -12.58 5.14 1.20
N LEU A 78 -11.62 6.05 1.32
CA LEU A 78 -11.84 7.40 1.86
C LEU A 78 -12.19 8.35 0.72
N VAL A 79 -13.30 9.08 0.89
CA VAL A 79 -13.85 10.01 -0.12
C VAL A 79 -13.79 11.49 0.30
N ASP A 80 -13.58 11.79 1.59
CA ASP A 80 -13.79 13.15 2.14
C ASP A 80 -12.51 13.84 2.67
N MET A 81 -11.31 13.43 2.23
CA MET A 81 -10.07 14.12 2.63
C MET A 81 -9.73 15.30 1.72
N VAL A 82 -9.61 16.49 2.32
CA VAL A 82 -9.44 17.78 1.63
C VAL A 82 -7.98 18.03 1.22
N SER A 83 -6.99 17.53 1.97
CA SER A 83 -5.56 17.67 1.62
C SER A 83 -4.73 16.52 2.16
N PHE A 84 -3.69 16.15 1.40
CA PHE A 84 -2.78 15.05 1.72
C PHE A 84 -1.58 15.08 0.76
N GLU A 85 -0.54 14.34 1.14
CA GLU A 85 0.68 14.14 0.36
C GLU A 85 0.84 12.64 0.15
N TYR A 86 1.20 12.21 -1.05
CA TYR A 86 1.71 10.86 -1.29
C TYR A 86 3.23 10.88 -1.29
N PHE A 87 3.79 9.89 -0.62
CA PHE A 87 5.22 9.59 -0.69
C PHE A 87 5.40 8.25 -1.39
N HIS A 88 6.14 8.26 -2.48
CA HIS A 88 6.53 7.09 -3.24
C HIS A 88 8.02 6.85 -3.02
N ILE A 89 8.37 5.67 -2.50
CA ILE A 89 9.75 5.40 -2.07
C ILE A 89 10.39 4.47 -3.07
N GLU A 90 11.38 4.99 -3.81
CA GLU A 90 12.15 4.25 -4.80
C GLU A 90 13.45 3.76 -4.16
N LEU A 91 13.75 2.48 -4.36
CA LEU A 91 15.00 1.86 -3.95
C LEU A 91 15.93 1.70 -5.16
N GLU A 92 17.22 1.45 -4.92
CA GLU A 92 18.16 1.18 -6.02
C GLU A 92 17.73 -0.03 -6.87
N GLN A 93 17.19 -1.04 -6.19
CA GLN A 93 16.58 -2.24 -6.74
C GLN A 93 15.19 -2.37 -6.13
N PHE A 94 14.22 -2.78 -6.94
CA PHE A 94 12.87 -3.05 -6.44
C PHE A 94 12.92 -4.01 -5.25
N ASP A 95 12.20 -3.68 -4.20
CA ASP A 95 12.02 -4.57 -3.06
C ASP A 95 10.67 -4.33 -2.37
N ILE A 96 10.37 -5.18 -1.40
CA ILE A 96 9.22 -5.05 -0.51
C ILE A 96 9.62 -4.21 0.71
N LEU A 97 8.80 -3.20 0.96
CA LEU A 97 8.89 -2.27 2.08
C LEU A 97 7.89 -2.69 3.17
N LEU A 98 8.17 -2.36 4.43
CA LEU A 98 7.24 -2.58 5.54
C LEU A 98 6.57 -1.27 5.94
N ALA A 99 5.35 -1.05 5.46
CA ALA A 99 4.52 0.10 5.78
C ALA A 99 3.62 -0.21 6.98
N GLU A 100 3.92 0.33 8.17
CA GLU A 100 3.22 -0.05 9.41
C GLU A 100 3.20 -1.57 9.65
N GLY A 101 4.28 -2.26 9.26
CA GLY A 101 4.37 -3.73 9.31
C GLY A 101 3.67 -4.46 8.17
N VAL A 102 2.98 -3.76 7.26
CA VAL A 102 2.38 -4.32 6.04
C VAL A 102 3.43 -4.40 4.93
N PRO A 103 3.71 -5.60 4.38
CA PRO A 103 4.53 -5.74 3.19
C PRO A 103 3.89 -5.02 1.99
N ALA A 104 4.61 -4.07 1.39
CA ALA A 104 4.14 -3.23 0.29
C ALA A 104 5.26 -3.03 -0.76
N GLU A 105 4.90 -2.75 -2.00
CA GLU A 105 5.91 -2.54 -3.04
C GLU A 105 6.69 -1.23 -2.87
N SER A 106 7.99 -1.24 -3.19
CA SER A 106 8.69 -0.01 -3.52
C SER A 106 8.15 0.61 -4.82
N TYR A 107 8.35 1.91 -4.99
CA TYR A 107 7.98 2.60 -6.23
C TYR A 107 8.66 1.95 -7.44
N VAL A 108 7.87 1.77 -8.49
CA VAL A 108 8.33 1.34 -9.81
C VAL A 108 7.93 2.41 -10.80
N ASP A 109 8.92 2.99 -11.48
CA ASP A 109 8.65 3.87 -12.59
C ASP A 109 8.15 3.07 -13.81
N THR A 110 6.84 3.11 -14.01
CA THR A 110 6.16 2.57 -15.20
C THR A 110 5.81 3.66 -16.21
N GLY A 111 6.57 4.77 -16.22
CA GLY A 111 6.34 5.92 -17.09
C GLY A 111 5.46 7.01 -16.45
N ASN A 112 5.22 6.94 -15.14
CA ASN A 112 4.41 7.91 -14.40
C ASN A 112 5.22 8.93 -13.62
N ARG A 113 6.56 8.86 -13.63
CA ARG A 113 7.42 9.77 -12.84
C ARG A 113 7.13 11.25 -13.06
N LYS A 114 6.83 11.64 -14.30
CA LYS A 114 6.52 13.04 -14.67
C LYS A 114 5.24 13.59 -14.05
N MET A 115 4.47 12.76 -13.34
CA MET A 115 3.28 13.18 -12.60
C MET A 115 3.62 13.70 -11.19
N PHE A 116 4.81 13.42 -10.65
CA PHE A 116 5.24 13.89 -9.33
C PHE A 116 5.68 15.36 -9.37
N GLN A 117 5.50 16.06 -8.25
CA GLN A 117 5.84 17.47 -8.15
C GLN A 117 7.34 17.71 -8.15
N ASN A 118 8.11 16.80 -7.56
CA ASN A 118 9.57 16.84 -7.54
C ASN A 118 10.21 16.08 -8.70
N ALA A 119 9.44 15.72 -9.74
CA ALA A 119 9.96 14.98 -10.90
C ALA A 119 11.19 15.66 -11.53
N HIS A 120 11.21 16.99 -11.57
CA HIS A 120 12.36 17.73 -12.11
C HIS A 120 13.63 17.58 -11.27
N GLU A 121 13.50 17.55 -9.94
CA GLU A 121 14.64 17.35 -9.04
C GLU A 121 15.21 15.93 -9.18
N VAL A 122 14.33 14.94 -9.33
CA VAL A 122 14.74 13.55 -9.51
C VAL A 122 15.36 13.32 -10.90
N GLU A 123 14.82 13.93 -11.96
CA GLU A 123 15.41 13.92 -13.30
C GLU A 123 16.81 14.55 -13.38
N MET A 124 17.13 15.51 -12.50
CA MET A 124 18.47 16.10 -12.44
C MET A 124 19.53 15.16 -11.86
N ASN A 125 19.12 14.12 -11.14
CA ASN A 125 20.06 13.15 -10.60
C ASN A 125 20.37 12.10 -11.69
N PRO A 126 21.62 12.06 -12.20
CA PRO A 126 22.01 11.22 -13.34
C PRO A 126 21.92 9.72 -13.07
N ASP A 127 21.81 9.31 -11.80
CA ASP A 127 21.55 7.92 -11.47
C ASP A 127 20.15 7.52 -11.95
N PHE A 128 19.15 8.39 -11.89
CA PHE A 128 17.79 8.10 -12.33
C PHE A 128 17.71 8.05 -13.86
N GLY A 129 17.85 6.83 -14.38
CA GLY A 129 17.66 6.52 -15.79
C GLY A 129 16.17 6.49 -16.20
N PRO A 130 15.89 6.17 -17.48
CA PRO A 130 14.52 6.07 -17.97
C PRO A 130 13.74 4.97 -17.23
N ALA A 131 12.41 5.09 -17.22
CA ALA A 131 11.49 4.10 -16.67
C ALA A 131 11.84 2.69 -17.17
N LYS A 132 12.26 1.82 -16.25
CA LYS A 132 12.61 0.42 -16.56
C LYS A 132 11.40 -0.51 -16.54
N GLY A 133 10.25 -0.02 -16.06
CA GLY A 133 9.07 -0.83 -15.83
C GLY A 133 9.25 -1.78 -14.64
N ARG A 134 8.21 -2.56 -14.36
CA ARG A 134 8.23 -3.51 -13.24
C ARG A 134 9.20 -4.66 -13.54
N PRO A 135 10.17 -4.94 -12.65
CA PRO A 135 11.07 -6.05 -12.85
C PRO A 135 10.32 -7.38 -12.74
N ASP A 136 10.78 -8.38 -13.49
CA ASP A 136 10.34 -9.77 -13.34
C ASP A 136 11.17 -10.42 -12.23
N ILE A 137 10.51 -10.71 -11.10
CA ILE A 137 11.15 -11.27 -9.90
C ILE A 137 10.58 -12.67 -9.67
N PRO A 138 11.40 -13.73 -9.72
CA PRO A 138 10.96 -15.09 -9.50
C PRO A 138 10.19 -15.25 -8.18
N GLY A 139 9.01 -15.85 -8.24
CA GLY A 139 8.16 -16.05 -7.06
C GLY A 139 7.29 -14.85 -6.68
N MET A 140 7.34 -13.75 -7.45
CA MET A 140 6.47 -12.61 -7.26
C MET A 140 5.56 -12.39 -8.47
N THR A 141 4.24 -12.32 -8.24
CA THR A 141 3.24 -12.16 -9.30
C THR A 141 2.31 -11.00 -9.00
N VAL A 142 2.00 -10.20 -10.02
CA VAL A 142 0.98 -9.15 -9.92
C VAL A 142 -0.40 -9.77 -10.12
N VAL A 143 -1.23 -9.75 -9.08
CA VAL A 143 -2.56 -10.35 -9.11
C VAL A 143 -3.63 -9.28 -9.09
N ARG A 144 -4.43 -9.22 -10.16
CA ARG A 144 -5.53 -8.25 -10.31
C ARG A 144 -6.92 -8.89 -10.33
N LYS A 145 -6.99 -10.22 -10.50
CA LYS A 145 -8.22 -11.00 -10.59
C LYS A 145 -7.92 -12.48 -10.40
N GLY A 146 -8.98 -13.28 -10.23
CA GLY A 146 -8.89 -14.73 -10.21
C GLY A 146 -8.78 -15.32 -8.81
N PRO A 147 -8.61 -16.65 -8.70
CA PRO A 147 -8.80 -17.38 -7.45
C PRO A 147 -7.84 -16.97 -6.34
N VAL A 148 -6.61 -16.57 -6.66
CA VAL A 148 -5.64 -16.08 -5.68
C VAL A 148 -6.14 -14.79 -5.02
N LEU A 149 -6.65 -13.83 -5.81
CA LEU A 149 -7.23 -12.61 -5.26
C LEU A 149 -8.44 -12.92 -4.38
N GLU A 150 -9.34 -13.78 -4.85
CA GLU A 150 -10.55 -14.12 -4.10
C GLU A 150 -10.22 -14.82 -2.78
N ALA A 151 -9.20 -15.67 -2.73
CA ALA A 151 -8.71 -16.28 -1.50
C ALA A 151 -8.16 -15.24 -0.51
N ILE A 152 -7.36 -14.27 -0.99
CA ILE A 152 -6.86 -13.16 -0.17
C ILE A 152 -8.02 -12.33 0.38
N ARG A 153 -8.99 -11.97 -0.46
CA ARG A 153 -10.18 -11.20 -0.05
C ARG A 153 -11.01 -11.95 0.98
N ALA A 154 -11.22 -13.26 0.79
CA ALA A 154 -11.96 -14.09 1.73
C ALA A 154 -11.27 -14.12 3.11
N ARG A 155 -9.94 -14.30 3.15
CA ARG A 155 -9.16 -14.27 4.41
C ARG A 155 -9.29 -12.93 5.14
N LEU A 156 -9.15 -11.83 4.42
CA LEU A 156 -9.27 -10.48 5.00
C LEU A 156 -10.68 -10.18 5.49
N LEU A 157 -11.71 -10.62 4.76
CA LEU A 157 -13.11 -10.47 5.16
C LEU A 157 -13.45 -11.32 6.38
N GLU A 158 -12.99 -12.57 6.43
CA GLU A 158 -13.15 -13.45 7.59
C GLU A 158 -12.54 -12.83 8.85
N ARG A 159 -11.30 -12.33 8.74
CA ARG A 159 -10.66 -11.60 9.83
C ARG A 159 -11.45 -10.36 10.24
N ALA A 160 -11.92 -9.55 9.28
CA ALA A 160 -12.73 -8.38 9.55
C ALA A 160 -14.04 -8.70 10.28
N ASN A 161 -14.67 -9.82 9.95
CA ASN A 161 -15.87 -10.31 10.64
C ASN A 161 -15.54 -10.80 12.06
N TRP A 162 -14.45 -11.55 12.22
CA TRP A 162 -13.99 -12.00 13.54
C TRP A 162 -13.66 -10.83 14.47
N MET A 163 -13.03 -9.77 13.96
CA MET A 163 -12.71 -8.56 14.75
C MET A 163 -13.96 -7.84 15.28
N GLN A 164 -15.08 -7.90 14.55
CA GLN A 164 -16.36 -7.32 14.99
C GLN A 164 -17.11 -8.19 16.00
N MET A 165 -16.69 -9.44 16.21
CA MET A 165 -17.35 -10.31 17.19
C MET A 165 -17.15 -9.80 18.63
N PRO A 166 -18.11 -10.05 19.53
CA PRO A 166 -17.94 -9.74 20.95
C PRO A 166 -16.71 -10.46 21.55
N GLU A 167 -16.00 -9.79 22.45
CA GLU A 167 -14.80 -10.33 23.13
C GLU A 167 -15.03 -11.68 23.83
N THR A 168 -16.26 -11.96 24.24
CA THR A 168 -16.66 -13.24 24.85
C THR A 168 -16.56 -14.42 23.89
N VAL A 169 -16.63 -14.17 22.58
CA VAL A 169 -16.55 -15.20 21.52
C VAL A 169 -15.10 -15.40 21.07
N LYS A 170 -14.27 -14.35 21.11
CA LYS A 170 -12.87 -14.38 20.66
C LYS A 170 -11.93 -15.21 21.55
N ARG A 171 -12.26 -15.41 22.83
CA ARG A 171 -11.42 -16.14 23.81
C ARG A 171 -11.58 -17.66 23.83
N VAL A 172 -12.44 -18.21 22.97
CA VAL A 172 -12.79 -19.66 22.99
C VAL A 172 -12.12 -20.43 21.84
N GLY A 173 -11.30 -19.77 21.03
CA GLY A 173 -10.56 -20.38 19.90
C GLY A 173 -9.09 -20.59 20.20
#